data_AF-A0AAX1F5K7-F1
#
_entry.id   AF-A0AAX1F5K7-F1
#
_cell.length_a   1.000
_cell.length_b   1.000
_cell.length_c   1.000
_cell.angle_alpha   90.00
_cell.angle_beta   90.00
_cell.angle_gamma   90.00
#
_symmetry.space_group_name_H-M   'P 1'
#
loop_
_entity.id
_entity.type
_entity.pdbx_description
1 polymer ?
#
loop_
_entity_poly.entity_id
_entity_poly.type
_entity_poly.pdbx_seq_one_letter_code
_entity_poly.pdbx_strand_id
1 'polypeptide(L)'
;MKQSMMNTAAGVLAAVLLGSAGLAYANPYPVGSQQWHNFNGIMQSEADRIQRERNAVRQQPTYSGPTAAEIRAWEQREAEVQARIAHFRATPFWMALAWNFEKDAIIWPGGFKSEQRAIERAKQICSSPNCHVFATFNNTCAHFVSAVAEPRSVQDFFVAYDRDGNRAVRKAVQACEAVHGKREDRCFSSLLRTPHGEGIFCVGYDYSLYNQD
;
A
#
# COMPACT_ATOMS: atom_id res chain seq x y z
N MET A 1 59.86 23.93 -22.65
CA MET A 1 59.91 24.16 -21.18
C MET A 1 58.58 23.72 -20.58
N LYS A 2 58.62 22.79 -19.60
CA LYS A 2 57.58 22.32 -18.64
C LYS A 2 56.23 21.88 -19.22
N GLN A 3 55.86 20.59 -19.31
CA GLN A 3 55.60 19.60 -18.24
C GLN A 3 54.69 20.08 -17.09
N SER A 4 53.44 19.60 -17.11
CA SER A 4 52.72 18.96 -15.98
C SER A 4 51.55 18.18 -16.61
N MET A 5 51.68 16.87 -16.86
CA MET A 5 51.25 15.75 -15.99
C MET A 5 49.85 15.97 -15.38
N MET A 6 48.82 15.28 -15.88
CA MET A 6 48.40 13.87 -15.68
C MET A 6 47.74 13.59 -14.32
N ASN A 7 46.71 12.74 -14.41
CA ASN A 7 46.01 11.93 -13.41
C ASN A 7 44.56 12.41 -13.17
N THR A 8 43.52 11.58 -13.31
CA THR A 8 43.48 10.12 -13.42
C THR A 8 42.06 9.67 -13.77
N ALA A 9 42.01 8.58 -14.55
CA ALA A 9 41.04 7.49 -14.53
C ALA A 9 39.56 7.83 -14.78
N ALA A 10 38.99 7.43 -15.91
CA ALA A 10 38.69 6.04 -16.27
C ALA A 10 37.91 5.32 -15.14
N GLY A 11 36.72 4.78 -15.36
CA GLY A 11 36.05 4.60 -16.63
C GLY A 11 34.83 3.70 -16.48
N VAL A 12 34.30 3.41 -17.67
CA VAL A 12 33.59 2.18 -18.02
C VAL A 12 32.25 1.97 -17.31
N LEU A 13 31.23 2.60 -17.91
CA LEU A 13 29.90 2.02 -18.05
C LEU A 13 30.04 0.62 -18.70
N ALA A 14 30.18 -0.41 -17.87
CA ALA A 14 29.99 -1.79 -18.30
C ALA A 14 28.50 -2.10 -18.17
N ALA A 15 27.78 -1.91 -19.27
CA ALA A 15 26.48 -2.51 -19.50
C ALA A 15 26.66 -4.03 -19.51
N VAL A 16 26.22 -4.71 -18.44
CA VAL A 16 26.04 -6.17 -18.45
C VAL A 16 24.60 -6.45 -18.82
N LEU A 17 24.41 -6.66 -20.12
CA LEU A 17 23.30 -7.38 -20.70
C LEU A 17 23.46 -8.87 -20.37
N LEU A 18 22.69 -9.39 -19.42
CA LEU A 18 22.39 -10.81 -19.32
C LEU A 18 20.95 -11.00 -18.85
N GLY A 19 20.14 -11.65 -19.68
CA GLY A 19 19.01 -12.44 -19.21
C GLY A 19 17.61 -11.85 -19.36
N SER A 20 17.27 -11.32 -20.54
CA SER A 20 15.88 -11.30 -20.98
C SER A 20 15.37 -12.74 -21.17
N ALA A 21 14.88 -13.34 -20.09
CA ALA A 21 14.18 -14.62 -20.09
C ALA A 21 12.89 -14.49 -19.27
N GLY A 22 11.78 -14.26 -20.00
CA GLY A 22 10.41 -14.58 -19.61
C GLY A 22 9.93 -14.25 -18.19
N LEU A 23 9.57 -12.99 -17.93
CA LEU A 23 8.54 -12.66 -16.93
C LEU A 23 7.22 -12.37 -17.66
N ALA A 24 6.73 -13.38 -18.37
CA ALA A 24 5.35 -13.42 -18.81
C ALA A 24 4.59 -14.33 -17.84
N TYR A 25 3.48 -13.81 -17.31
CA TYR A 25 2.41 -14.49 -16.58
C TYR A 25 2.65 -14.86 -15.10
N ALA A 26 2.38 -13.89 -14.23
CA ALA A 26 1.36 -14.05 -13.19
C ALA A 26 0.83 -12.67 -12.73
N ASN A 27 -0.04 -12.06 -13.52
CA ASN A 27 -1.07 -11.16 -12.96
C ASN A 27 -2.45 -11.80 -13.20
N PRO A 28 -2.82 -12.86 -12.46
CA PRO A 28 -4.21 -13.25 -12.39
C PRO A 28 -4.85 -12.44 -11.25
N TYR A 29 -5.82 -11.61 -11.63
CA TYR A 29 -6.87 -11.00 -10.81
C TYR A 29 -6.78 -9.49 -10.53
N PRO A 30 -7.93 -8.79 -10.67
CA PRO A 30 -8.01 -7.34 -10.72
C PRO A 30 -8.01 -6.80 -9.29
N VAL A 31 -6.91 -6.21 -8.84
CA VAL A 31 -6.95 -5.40 -7.61
C VAL A 31 -7.55 -4.05 -7.97
N GLY A 32 -8.87 -4.00 -7.90
CA GLY A 32 -9.70 -2.86 -8.28
C GLY A 32 -10.93 -3.34 -9.02
N SER A 33 -11.86 -4.03 -8.34
CA SER A 33 -13.23 -4.10 -8.87
C SER A 33 -13.69 -2.66 -9.11
N GLN A 34 -14.41 -2.37 -10.20
CA GLN A 34 -14.97 -1.04 -10.47
C GLN A 34 -15.79 -0.48 -9.27
N GLN A 35 -16.21 -1.36 -8.36
CA GLN A 35 -16.81 -1.06 -7.06
C GLN A 35 -15.92 -0.20 -6.14
N TRP A 36 -14.59 -0.31 -6.29
CA TRP A 36 -13.56 0.40 -5.53
C TRP A 36 -13.57 1.93 -5.72
N HIS A 37 -13.63 2.36 -6.99
CA HIS A 37 -13.81 3.78 -7.33
C HIS A 37 -15.17 4.29 -6.86
N ASN A 38 -16.17 3.41 -6.83
CA ASN A 38 -17.53 3.79 -6.52
C ASN A 38 -17.72 4.11 -5.03
N PHE A 39 -17.23 3.33 -4.06
CA PHE A 39 -17.58 3.60 -2.65
C PHE A 39 -16.85 4.80 -2.02
N ASN A 40 -15.53 4.92 -2.23
CA ASN A 40 -14.79 6.08 -1.74
C ASN A 40 -15.17 7.34 -2.54
N GLY A 41 -15.42 7.17 -3.84
CA GLY A 41 -16.00 8.19 -4.71
C GLY A 41 -17.41 8.62 -4.28
N ILE A 42 -18.28 7.73 -3.81
CA ILE A 42 -19.64 8.06 -3.36
C ILE A 42 -19.59 8.96 -2.11
N MET A 43 -18.71 8.66 -1.15
CA MET A 43 -18.59 9.45 0.07
C MET A 43 -17.96 10.83 -0.18
N GLN A 44 -16.90 10.88 -0.99
CA GLN A 44 -16.25 12.13 -1.38
C GLN A 44 -17.16 12.96 -2.29
N SER A 45 -17.87 12.33 -3.24
CA SER A 45 -18.83 13.02 -4.10
C SER A 45 -20.05 13.54 -3.35
N GLU A 46 -20.46 12.90 -2.26
CA GLU A 46 -21.51 13.42 -1.38
C GLU A 46 -21.05 14.68 -0.65
N ALA A 47 -19.85 14.66 -0.07
CA ALA A 47 -19.24 15.84 0.54
C ALA A 47 -19.10 16.99 -0.47
N ASP A 48 -18.61 16.69 -1.68
CA ASP A 48 -18.52 17.66 -2.78
C ASP A 48 -19.91 18.15 -3.24
N ARG A 49 -20.93 17.29 -3.23
CA ARG A 49 -22.31 17.64 -3.59
C ARG A 49 -22.89 18.62 -2.59
N ILE A 50 -22.75 18.36 -1.28
CA ILE A 50 -23.18 19.28 -0.22
C ILE A 50 -22.49 20.64 -0.39
N GLN A 51 -21.20 20.64 -0.73
CA GLN A 51 -20.47 21.87 -0.98
C GLN A 51 -20.97 22.63 -2.23
N ARG A 52 -21.27 21.92 -3.32
CA ARG A 52 -21.87 22.49 -4.53
C ARG A 52 -23.25 23.07 -4.27
N GLU A 53 -24.10 22.37 -3.51
CA GLU A 53 -25.43 22.87 -3.12
C GLU A 53 -25.34 24.17 -2.33
N ARG A 54 -24.42 24.24 -1.35
CA ARG A 54 -24.17 25.49 -0.60
C ARG A 54 -23.71 26.63 -1.50
N ASN A 55 -22.85 26.35 -2.47
CA ASN A 55 -22.37 27.35 -3.42
C ASN A 55 -23.49 27.81 -4.40
N ALA A 56 -24.34 26.90 -4.86
CA ALA A 56 -25.44 27.19 -5.78
C ALA A 56 -26.51 28.08 -5.13
N VAL A 57 -26.86 27.79 -3.86
CA VAL A 57 -27.80 28.60 -3.09
C VAL A 57 -27.33 30.04 -2.94
N ARG A 58 -26.02 30.27 -2.75
CA ARG A 58 -25.43 31.62 -2.68
C ARG A 58 -25.47 32.43 -3.99
N GLN A 59 -25.66 31.79 -5.13
CA GLN A 59 -25.59 32.44 -6.46
C GLN A 59 -26.96 32.82 -7.04
N GLN A 60 -28.06 32.62 -6.28
CA GLN A 60 -29.40 32.94 -6.80
C GLN A 60 -29.68 34.46 -6.86
N PRO A 61 -30.35 34.97 -7.92
CA PRO A 61 -30.59 36.41 -8.10
C PRO A 61 -31.48 37.08 -7.03
N THR A 62 -32.36 36.31 -6.40
CA THR A 62 -33.27 36.73 -5.32
C THR A 62 -32.94 35.99 -4.02
N TYR A 63 -31.67 36.06 -3.61
CA TYR A 63 -31.18 35.31 -2.46
C TYR A 63 -31.47 36.02 -1.12
N SER A 64 -32.27 35.39 -0.27
CA SER A 64 -32.55 35.81 1.11
C SER A 64 -31.79 35.01 2.18
N GLY A 65 -30.82 34.19 1.77
CA GLY A 65 -30.14 33.23 2.66
C GLY A 65 -30.77 31.83 2.61
N PRO A 66 -30.07 30.79 3.09
CA PRO A 66 -30.66 29.46 3.21
C PRO A 66 -31.64 29.44 4.38
N THR A 67 -32.75 28.74 4.22
CA THR A 67 -33.72 28.53 5.31
C THR A 67 -33.12 27.67 6.41
N ALA A 68 -33.63 27.80 7.64
CA ALA A 68 -33.23 26.95 8.75
C ALA A 68 -33.48 25.44 8.47
N ALA A 69 -34.45 25.10 7.61
CA ALA A 69 -34.71 23.73 7.21
C ALA A 69 -33.62 23.19 6.26
N GLU A 70 -33.17 23.99 5.28
CA GLU A 70 -32.09 23.62 4.37
C GLU A 70 -30.76 23.45 5.09
N ILE A 71 -30.46 24.35 6.05
CA ILE A 71 -29.26 24.23 6.91
C ILE A 71 -29.28 22.90 7.67
N ARG A 72 -30.39 22.57 8.35
CA ARG A 72 -30.52 21.29 9.08
C ARG A 72 -30.38 20.07 8.16
N ALA A 73 -30.92 20.13 6.94
CA ALA A 73 -30.80 19.04 5.98
C ALA A 73 -29.36 18.85 5.46
N TRP A 74 -28.57 19.92 5.34
CA TRP A 74 -27.14 19.82 5.07
C TRP A 74 -26.40 19.22 6.25
N GLU A 75 -26.61 19.77 7.46
CA GLU A 75 -25.94 19.30 8.69
C GLU A 75 -26.20 17.81 8.95
N GLN A 76 -27.43 17.33 8.74
CA GLN A 76 -27.78 15.92 8.87
C GLN A 76 -26.99 15.04 7.88
N ARG A 77 -26.95 15.44 6.59
CA ARG A 77 -26.19 14.69 5.57
C ARG A 77 -24.69 14.71 5.84
N GLU A 78 -24.14 15.83 6.29
CA GLU A 78 -22.74 15.90 6.70
C GLU A 78 -22.45 14.97 7.88
N ALA A 79 -23.32 14.94 8.89
CA ALA A 79 -23.19 14.05 10.03
C ALA A 79 -23.23 12.57 9.61
N GLU A 80 -24.15 12.19 8.71
CA GLU A 80 -24.21 10.84 8.15
C GLU A 80 -22.94 10.46 7.39
N VAL A 81 -22.42 11.38 6.58
CA VAL A 81 -21.19 11.17 5.83
C VAL A 81 -20.00 10.95 6.77
N GLN A 82 -19.84 11.82 7.77
CA GLN A 82 -18.76 11.71 8.76
C GLN A 82 -18.89 10.44 9.60
N ALA A 83 -20.10 10.05 10.00
CA ALA A 83 -20.34 8.81 10.75
C ALA A 83 -19.92 7.57 9.94
N ARG A 84 -20.24 7.54 8.64
CA ARG A 84 -19.82 6.45 7.74
C ARG A 84 -18.30 6.41 7.54
N ILE A 85 -17.65 7.56 7.36
CA ILE A 85 -16.18 7.64 7.28
C ILE A 85 -15.55 7.12 8.57
N ALA A 86 -16.06 7.56 9.73
CA ALA A 86 -15.58 7.10 11.03
C ALA A 86 -15.75 5.58 11.19
N HIS A 87 -16.90 5.03 10.76
CA HIS A 87 -17.14 3.60 10.76
C HIS A 87 -16.11 2.83 9.90
N PHE A 88 -15.84 3.28 8.68
CA PHE A 88 -14.83 2.62 7.83
C PHE A 88 -13.41 2.75 8.37
N ARG A 89 -13.04 3.91 8.95
CA ARG A 89 -11.74 4.09 9.60
C ARG A 89 -11.57 3.21 10.85
N ALA A 90 -12.65 2.99 11.59
CA ALA A 90 -12.65 2.16 12.78
C ALA A 90 -12.70 0.65 12.45
N THR A 91 -13.20 0.28 11.28
CA THR A 91 -13.29 -1.12 10.85
C THR A 91 -11.91 -1.65 10.47
N PRO A 92 -11.40 -2.75 11.09
CA PRO A 92 -10.10 -3.30 10.75
C PRO A 92 -10.18 -4.04 9.42
N PHE A 93 -9.57 -3.47 8.38
CA PHE A 93 -9.40 -4.15 7.11
C PHE A 93 -8.02 -4.77 7.01
N TRP A 94 -7.99 -6.09 6.89
CA TRP A 94 -6.80 -6.93 7.03
C TRP A 94 -6.14 -7.23 5.68
N MET A 95 -4.82 -7.29 5.70
CA MET A 95 -3.95 -7.81 4.66
C MET A 95 -3.05 -8.90 5.23
N ALA A 96 -2.72 -9.88 4.41
CA ALA A 96 -1.71 -10.88 4.72
C ALA A 96 -0.61 -10.82 3.67
N LEU A 97 0.66 -10.84 4.10
CA LEU A 97 1.82 -11.04 3.25
C LEU A 97 2.29 -12.48 3.38
N ALA A 98 2.35 -13.18 2.26
CA ALA A 98 2.87 -14.52 2.17
C ALA A 98 4.00 -14.60 1.15
N TRP A 99 4.98 -15.45 1.43
CA TRP A 99 6.09 -15.72 0.52
C TRP A 99 6.03 -17.17 0.05
N ASN A 100 6.18 -17.37 -1.26
CA ASN A 100 6.39 -18.68 -1.86
C ASN A 100 7.90 -18.88 -2.07
N PHE A 101 8.52 -19.73 -1.23
CA PHE A 101 9.96 -19.97 -1.28
C PHE A 101 10.42 -20.79 -2.51
N GLU A 102 9.51 -21.48 -3.19
CA GLU A 102 9.84 -22.20 -4.44
C GLU A 102 9.89 -21.25 -5.64
N LYS A 103 8.99 -20.27 -5.65
CA LYS A 103 8.76 -19.37 -6.79
C LYS A 103 9.40 -18.00 -6.63
N ASP A 104 10.02 -17.75 -5.48
CA ASP A 104 10.58 -16.45 -5.11
C ASP A 104 9.55 -15.31 -5.29
N ALA A 105 8.32 -15.56 -4.83
CA ALA A 105 7.17 -14.71 -5.13
C ALA A 105 6.39 -14.36 -3.87
N ILE A 106 6.01 -13.08 -3.76
CA ILE A 106 5.14 -12.56 -2.70
C ILE A 106 3.67 -12.60 -3.12
N ILE A 107 2.79 -12.80 -2.15
CA ILE A 107 1.33 -12.77 -2.26
C ILE A 107 0.82 -11.82 -1.17
N TRP A 108 0.01 -10.82 -1.54
CA TRP A 108 -0.39 -9.73 -0.62
C TRP A 108 -1.88 -9.35 -0.68
N PRO A 109 -2.84 -10.28 -0.59
CA PRO A 109 -4.25 -9.93 -0.63
C PRO A 109 -4.62 -9.13 0.63
N GLY A 110 -5.37 -8.04 0.43
CA GLY A 110 -5.80 -7.18 1.53
C GLY A 110 -7.16 -6.55 1.33
N GLY A 111 -7.69 -5.99 2.42
CA GLY A 111 -8.99 -5.33 2.47
C GLY A 111 -10.10 -6.18 3.09
N PHE A 112 -9.77 -7.29 3.74
CA PHE A 112 -10.76 -8.23 4.29
C PHE A 112 -11.23 -7.82 5.69
N LYS A 113 -12.46 -8.18 6.06
CA LYS A 113 -13.01 -7.87 7.40
C LYS A 113 -12.43 -8.69 8.55
N SER A 114 -11.61 -9.70 8.25
CA SER A 114 -10.94 -10.51 9.26
C SER A 114 -9.54 -10.91 8.82
N GLU A 115 -8.65 -11.07 9.80
CA GLU A 115 -7.29 -11.58 9.59
C GLU A 115 -7.30 -12.97 8.96
N GLN A 116 -8.16 -13.85 9.48
CA GLN A 116 -8.29 -15.22 8.99
C GLN A 116 -8.66 -15.27 7.50
N ARG A 117 -9.58 -14.40 7.05
CA ARG A 117 -9.95 -14.33 5.63
C ARG A 117 -8.78 -13.89 4.75
N ALA A 118 -7.98 -12.93 5.22
CA ALA A 118 -6.78 -12.50 4.51
C ALA A 118 -5.75 -13.64 4.39
N ILE A 119 -5.53 -14.40 5.47
CA ILE A 119 -4.65 -15.58 5.50
C ILE A 119 -5.15 -16.66 4.53
N GLU A 120 -6.44 -17.00 4.60
CA GLU A 120 -7.06 -17.99 3.72
C GLU A 120 -6.91 -17.58 2.26
N ARG A 121 -7.19 -16.31 1.95
CA ARG A 121 -7.05 -15.80 0.59
C ARG A 121 -5.59 -15.84 0.11
N ALA A 122 -4.62 -15.51 0.97
CA ALA A 122 -3.20 -15.59 0.63
C ALA A 122 -2.79 -17.02 0.30
N LYS A 123 -3.18 -17.98 1.13
CA LYS A 123 -2.91 -19.41 0.89
C LYS A 123 -3.58 -19.92 -0.39
N GLN A 124 -4.82 -19.51 -0.65
CA GLN A 124 -5.56 -19.86 -1.88
C GLN A 124 -4.86 -19.33 -3.13
N ILE A 125 -4.44 -18.05 -3.13
CA ILE A 125 -3.75 -17.45 -4.28
C ILE A 125 -2.41 -18.14 -4.52
N CYS A 126 -1.69 -18.44 -3.45
CA CYS A 126 -0.36 -19.00 -3.53
C CYS A 126 -0.34 -20.45 -4.02
N SER A 127 -1.32 -21.26 -3.59
CA SER A 127 -1.53 -22.65 -4.00
C SER A 127 -0.25 -23.51 -3.98
N SER A 128 0.53 -23.39 -2.91
CA SER A 128 1.75 -24.19 -2.68
C SER A 128 1.92 -24.45 -1.17
N PRO A 129 2.40 -25.65 -0.77
CA PRO A 129 2.73 -25.96 0.62
C PRO A 129 3.94 -25.16 1.13
N ASN A 130 4.81 -24.69 0.25
CA ASN A 130 5.97 -23.85 0.57
C ASN A 130 5.63 -22.36 0.60
N CYS A 131 4.34 -22.07 0.79
CA CYS A 131 3.83 -20.72 0.94
C CYS A 131 3.54 -20.40 2.40
N HIS A 132 4.26 -19.42 2.93
CA HIS A 132 4.17 -19.07 4.34
C HIS A 132 3.75 -17.62 4.48
N VAL A 133 2.66 -17.40 5.22
CA VAL A 133 2.29 -16.06 5.70
C VAL A 133 3.32 -15.65 6.73
N PHE A 134 3.97 -14.51 6.51
CA PHE A 134 5.00 -13.97 7.40
C PHE A 134 4.56 -12.67 8.09
N ALA A 135 3.50 -12.03 7.61
CA ALA A 135 2.92 -10.87 8.27
C ALA A 135 1.41 -10.73 8.00
N THR A 136 0.69 -10.21 8.99
CA THR A 136 -0.69 -9.76 8.88
C THR A 136 -0.81 -8.40 9.55
N PHE A 137 -1.62 -7.51 8.98
CA PHE A 137 -1.83 -6.17 9.52
C PHE A 137 -3.14 -5.57 9.02
N ASN A 138 -3.61 -4.52 9.70
CA ASN A 138 -4.82 -3.80 9.32
C ASN A 138 -4.65 -2.28 9.46
N ASN A 139 -5.38 -1.51 8.64
CA ASN A 139 -5.45 -0.05 8.70
C ASN A 139 -4.10 0.69 8.81
N THR A 140 -3.07 0.16 8.16
CA THR A 140 -1.69 0.66 8.18
C THR A 140 -0.97 0.25 6.90
N CYS A 141 0.25 0.77 6.71
CA CYS A 141 1.21 0.23 5.76
C CYS A 141 2.22 -0.68 6.44
N ALA A 142 2.77 -1.60 5.65
CA ALA A 142 3.89 -2.46 5.99
C ALA A 142 4.98 -2.36 4.92
N HIS A 143 6.23 -2.52 5.35
CA HIS A 143 7.35 -2.84 4.49
C HIS A 143 8.10 -4.02 5.11
N PHE A 144 8.70 -4.84 4.27
CA PHE A 144 9.60 -5.87 4.74
C PHE A 144 10.92 -5.83 3.97
N VAL A 145 11.99 -6.19 4.67
CA VAL A 145 13.30 -6.44 4.06
C VAL A 145 13.70 -7.89 4.31
N SER A 146 14.44 -8.46 3.38
CA SER A 146 15.06 -9.78 3.57
C SER A 146 16.48 -9.64 4.10
N ALA A 147 16.82 -10.45 5.11
CA ALA A 147 18.15 -10.54 5.67
C ALA A 147 19.17 -11.13 4.69
N VAL A 148 18.71 -11.85 3.66
CA VAL A 148 19.51 -12.52 2.64
C VAL A 148 18.92 -12.30 1.25
N ALA A 149 19.71 -12.47 0.18
CA ALA A 149 19.21 -12.28 -1.18
C ALA A 149 18.12 -13.31 -1.55
N GLU A 150 18.29 -14.56 -1.11
CA GLU A 150 17.34 -15.65 -1.34
C GLU A 150 16.78 -16.15 0.00
N PRO A 151 15.68 -15.57 0.51
CA PRO A 151 15.08 -16.03 1.76
C PRO A 151 14.58 -17.47 1.61
N ARG A 152 14.74 -18.27 2.66
CA ARG A 152 14.30 -19.68 2.72
C ARG A 152 13.35 -19.95 3.88
N SER A 153 13.19 -18.97 4.77
CA SER A 153 12.29 -19.02 5.93
C SER A 153 11.67 -17.67 6.19
N VAL A 154 10.52 -17.66 6.88
CA VAL A 154 9.88 -16.42 7.34
C VAL A 154 10.76 -15.64 8.32
N GLN A 155 11.71 -16.32 8.97
CA GLN A 155 12.70 -15.73 9.88
C GLN A 155 13.72 -14.86 9.16
N ASP A 156 13.85 -14.99 7.84
CA ASP A 156 14.72 -14.15 7.03
C ASP A 156 14.10 -12.75 6.80
N PHE A 157 12.83 -12.54 7.15
CA PHE A 157 12.14 -11.26 6.94
C PHE A 157 12.10 -10.40 8.19
N PHE A 158 12.40 -9.12 8.00
CA PHE A 158 12.17 -8.06 8.98
C PHE A 158 11.02 -7.19 8.47
N VAL A 159 9.91 -7.19 9.21
CA VAL A 159 8.70 -6.44 8.83
C VAL A 159 8.50 -5.28 9.80
N ALA A 160 8.13 -4.12 9.28
CA ALA A 160 7.73 -3.00 10.09
C ALA A 160 6.46 -2.34 9.56
N TYR A 161 5.76 -1.68 10.49
CA TYR A 161 4.46 -1.07 10.24
C TYR A 161 4.47 0.42 10.59
N ASP A 162 3.81 1.21 9.74
CA ASP A 162 3.52 2.62 9.99
C ASP A 162 2.37 3.08 9.08
N ARG A 163 1.65 4.13 9.49
CA ARG A 163 0.63 4.75 8.63
C ARG A 163 1.23 5.46 7.42
N ASP A 164 2.49 5.87 7.52
CA ASP A 164 3.27 6.38 6.40
C ASP A 164 4.20 5.28 5.89
N GLY A 165 3.96 4.82 4.66
CA GLY A 165 4.75 3.76 4.03
C GLY A 165 6.25 4.02 4.05
N ASN A 166 6.70 5.27 3.91
CA ASN A 166 8.12 5.59 3.94
C ASN A 166 8.72 5.43 5.34
N ARG A 167 7.92 5.65 6.40
CA ARG A 167 8.34 5.35 7.77
C ARG A 167 8.39 3.85 8.02
N ALA A 168 7.46 3.08 7.45
CA ALA A 168 7.51 1.62 7.52
C ALA A 168 8.80 1.07 6.88
N VAL A 169 9.20 1.59 5.72
CA VAL A 169 10.48 1.27 5.06
C VAL A 169 11.66 1.51 6.00
N ARG A 170 11.78 2.75 6.53
CA ARG A 170 12.90 3.09 7.42
C ARG A 170 12.98 2.19 8.65
N LYS A 171 11.83 1.89 9.27
CA LYS A 171 11.76 1.01 10.44
C LYS A 171 12.19 -0.42 10.12
N ALA A 172 11.78 -0.98 8.99
CA ALA A 172 12.12 -2.35 8.60
C ALA A 172 13.62 -2.48 8.30
N VAL A 173 14.19 -1.53 7.55
CA VAL A 173 15.63 -1.45 7.29
C VAL A 173 16.41 -1.33 8.59
N GLN A 174 16.04 -0.39 9.46
CA GLN A 174 16.70 -0.19 10.76
C GLN A 174 16.62 -1.44 11.64
N ALA A 175 15.50 -2.17 11.64
CA ALA A 175 15.36 -3.40 12.40
C ALA A 175 16.33 -4.50 11.92
N CYS A 176 16.48 -4.64 10.61
CA CYS A 176 17.45 -5.58 10.03
C CYS A 176 18.91 -5.14 10.30
N GLU A 177 19.22 -3.85 10.09
CA GLU A 177 20.56 -3.29 10.33
C GLU A 177 20.96 -3.38 11.81
N ALA A 178 20.01 -3.32 12.75
CA ALA A 178 20.29 -3.48 14.17
C ALA A 178 20.78 -4.91 14.51
N VAL A 179 20.37 -5.91 13.73
CA VAL A 179 20.78 -7.31 13.93
C VAL A 179 22.03 -7.64 13.13
N HIS A 180 22.14 -7.15 11.89
CA HIS A 180 23.17 -7.57 10.93
C HIS A 180 24.25 -6.51 10.65
N GLY A 181 24.11 -5.30 11.20
CA GLY A 181 24.90 -4.14 10.83
C GLY A 181 24.48 -3.55 9.48
N LYS A 182 25.00 -2.36 9.16
CA LYS A 182 24.80 -1.71 7.86
C LYS A 182 25.72 -2.35 6.82
N ARG A 183 25.15 -3.10 5.88
CA ARG A 183 25.90 -3.80 4.83
C ARG A 183 25.11 -3.82 3.52
N GLU A 184 25.82 -3.76 2.40
CA GLU A 184 25.21 -3.78 1.05
C GLU A 184 24.70 -5.17 0.64
N ASP A 185 25.19 -6.25 1.27
CA ASP A 185 24.82 -7.63 1.02
C ASP A 185 23.74 -8.16 1.97
N ARG A 186 23.03 -7.27 2.68
CA ARG A 186 22.01 -7.58 3.68
C ARG A 186 20.85 -6.57 3.60
N CYS A 187 19.72 -6.93 4.23
CA CYS A 187 18.58 -6.04 4.39
C CYS A 187 17.98 -5.56 3.06
N PHE A 188 17.79 -6.50 2.14
CA PHE A 188 17.26 -6.27 0.80
C PHE A 188 15.80 -5.85 0.87
N SER A 189 15.52 -4.62 0.45
CA SER A 189 14.16 -4.11 0.34
C SER A 189 13.46 -4.72 -0.87
N SER A 190 12.17 -5.00 -0.74
CA SER A 190 11.36 -5.39 -1.90
C SER A 190 11.28 -4.24 -2.90
N LEU A 191 11.67 -4.49 -4.15
CA LEU A 191 11.54 -3.53 -5.26
C LEU A 191 10.18 -3.66 -5.98
N LEU A 192 9.24 -4.44 -5.43
CA LEU A 192 7.92 -4.60 -6.01
C LEU A 192 7.18 -3.27 -6.02
N ARG A 193 6.78 -2.78 -7.19
CA ARG A 193 6.03 -1.53 -7.30
C ARG A 193 4.56 -1.75 -6.92
N THR A 194 4.11 -1.07 -5.88
CA THR A 194 2.71 -1.00 -5.46
C THR A 194 2.11 0.36 -5.81
N PRO A 195 0.78 0.57 -5.68
CA PRO A 195 0.16 1.89 -5.77
C PRO A 195 0.70 2.92 -4.75
N HIS A 196 1.35 2.46 -3.68
CA HIS A 196 1.84 3.29 -2.57
C HIS A 196 3.36 3.49 -2.56
N GLY A 197 4.07 2.91 -3.54
CA GLY A 197 5.53 2.97 -3.66
C GLY A 197 6.19 1.59 -3.73
N GLU A 198 7.51 1.57 -3.83
CA GLU A 198 8.31 0.34 -3.90
C GLU A 198 8.31 -0.39 -2.54
N GLY A 199 7.83 -1.64 -2.54
CA GLY A 199 7.74 -2.49 -1.37
C GLY A 199 6.78 -2.00 -0.28
N ILE A 200 5.91 -1.02 -0.56
CA ILE A 200 5.00 -0.44 0.43
C ILE A 200 3.61 -1.08 0.29
N PHE A 201 3.22 -1.91 1.27
CA PHE A 201 1.92 -2.60 1.25
C PHE A 201 0.97 -1.91 2.22
N CYS A 202 -0.09 -1.26 1.74
CA CYS A 202 -1.04 -0.57 2.60
C CYS A 202 -2.44 -1.19 2.51
N VAL A 203 -3.16 -1.18 3.64
CA VAL A 203 -4.52 -1.69 3.74
C VAL A 203 -5.35 -0.83 4.69
N GLY A 204 -6.63 -0.66 4.40
CA GLY A 204 -7.55 0.17 5.18
C GLY A 204 -8.31 1.16 4.32
N TYR A 205 -9.30 1.80 4.95
CA TYR A 205 -10.11 2.84 4.31
C TYR A 205 -9.25 4.00 3.77
N ASP A 206 -8.31 4.51 4.57
CA ASP A 206 -7.46 5.64 4.21
C ASP A 206 -6.48 5.32 3.06
N TYR A 207 -6.25 4.03 2.79
CA TYR A 207 -5.39 3.56 1.67
C TYR A 207 -6.22 3.05 0.50
N SER A 208 -7.54 3.19 0.59
CA SER A 208 -8.48 2.63 -0.37
C SER A 208 -8.20 1.15 -0.60
N LEU A 209 -8.11 0.33 0.44
CA LEU A 209 -8.10 -1.12 0.28
C LEU A 209 -8.88 -1.75 1.43
N TYR A 210 -10.17 -1.93 1.20
CA TYR A 210 -11.13 -2.32 2.21
C TYR A 210 -12.32 -3.05 1.58
N ASN A 211 -13.12 -3.68 2.45
CA ASN A 211 -14.37 -4.36 2.13
C ASN A 211 -14.27 -5.35 0.93
N GLN A 212 -13.20 -6.13 0.92
CA GLN A 212 -13.06 -7.30 0.06
C GLN A 212 -13.74 -8.49 0.73
N ASP A 213 -14.52 -9.24 -0.03
CA ASP A 213 -15.21 -10.46 0.42
C ASP A 213 -14.45 -11.73 -0.03
#